data_AF-A0A972CQ98-F1
#
_entry.id   AF-A0A972CQ98-F1
#
_cell.length_a   1.000
_cell.length_b   1.000
_cell.length_c   1.000
_cell.angle_alpha   90.00
_cell.angle_beta   90.00
_cell.angle_gamma   90.00
#
_symmetry.space_group_name_H-M   'P 1'
#
loop_
_entity.id
_entity.type
_entity.pdbx_description
1 polymer ?
#
loop_
_entity_poly.entity_id
_entity_poly.type
_entity_poly.pdbx_seq_one_letter_code
_entity_poly.pdbx_strand_id
1 'polypeptide(L)' 'MDLKEKLKKEIDRLNELIKDCENKLQEMQDYLRTSQELALSFCKKELATLEQEYIKLFESDLHK' A
#
# COMPACT_ATOMS: atom_id res chain seq x y z
N MET A 1 -9.71 -12.13 15.29
CA MET A 1 -9.52 -10.92 14.47
C MET A 1 -10.09 -11.20 13.10
N ASP A 2 -11.07 -10.40 12.69
CA ASP A 2 -11.77 -10.54 11.42
C ASP A 2 -10.80 -10.39 10.24
N LEU A 3 -11.07 -11.08 9.13
CA LEU A 3 -10.24 -11.04 7.92
C LEU A 3 -10.17 -9.61 7.36
N LYS A 4 -11.28 -8.89 7.41
CA LYS A 4 -11.39 -7.49 6.98
C LYS A 4 -10.54 -6.57 7.84
N GLU A 5 -10.54 -6.78 9.15
CA GLU A 5 -9.71 -6.02 10.09
C GLU A 5 -8.22 -6.30 9.91
N LYS A 6 -7.85 -7.55 9.61
CA LYS A 6 -6.47 -7.92 9.22
C LYS A 6 -6.05 -7.18 7.95
N LEU A 7 -6.88 -7.22 6.92
CA LEU A 7 -6.59 -6.62 5.63
C LEU A 7 -6.47 -5.09 5.73
N LYS A 8 -7.37 -4.45 6.48
CA LYS A 8 -7.30 -3.01 6.75
C LYS A 8 -6.01 -2.61 7.47
N LYS A 9 -5.60 -3.37 8.50
CA LYS A 9 -4.34 -3.10 9.21
C LYS A 9 -3.12 -3.22 8.29
N GLU A 10 -3.14 -4.15 7.34
CA GLU A 10 -2.04 -4.30 6.38
C GLU A 10 -2.01 -3.15 5.37
N ILE A 11 -3.18 -2.71 4.87
CA ILE A 11 -3.32 -1.51 4.02
C ILE A 11 -2.78 -0.28 4.74
N ASP A 12 -3.18 -0.06 6.00
CA ASP A 12 -2.73 1.08 6.81
C ASP A 12 -1.21 1.05 7.00
N ARG A 13 -0.65 -0.12 7.34
CA ARG A 13 0.80 -0.33 7.50
C ARG A 13 1.56 -0.03 6.21
N LEU A 14 1.08 -0.54 5.07
CA LEU A 14 1.76 -0.36 3.79
C LEU A 14 1.67 1.09 3.31
N ASN A 15 0.54 1.77 3.57
CA ASN A 15 0.38 3.20 3.31
C ASN A 15 1.39 4.05 4.10
N GLU A 16 1.56 3.79 5.40
CA GLU A 16 2.56 4.48 6.22
C GLU A 16 3.98 4.26 5.68
N LEU A 17 4.32 3.02 5.32
CA LEU A 17 5.62 2.69 4.77
C LEU A 17 5.89 3.40 3.43
N ILE A 18 4.90 3.43 2.54
CA ILE A 18 4.99 4.16 1.26
C ILE A 18 5.24 5.64 1.49
N LYS A 19 4.50 6.26 2.42
CA LYS A 19 4.64 7.68 2.75
C LYS A 19 6.04 7.99 3.31
N ASP A 20 6.56 7.14 4.18
CA ASP A 20 7.92 7.29 4.71
C ASP A 20 8.98 7.13 3.61
N CYS A 21 8.79 6.20 2.67
CA CYS A 21 9.66 6.04 1.51
C CYS A 21 9.62 7.28 0.61
N GLU A 22 8.43 7.85 0.34
CA GLU A 22 8.28 9.07 -0.45
C GLU A 22 9.02 10.26 0.18
N ASN A 23 8.87 10.45 1.50
CA ASN A 23 9.58 11.51 2.22
C ASN A 23 11.09 11.33 2.11
N LYS A 24 11.61 10.10 2.30
CA LYS A 24 13.05 9.81 2.16
C LYS A 24 13.55 10.02 0.72
N LEU A 25 12.73 9.73 -0.29
CA LEU A 25 13.10 9.93 -1.69
C LEU A 25 13.27 11.41 -2.05
N GLN A 26 12.54 12.31 -1.40
CA GLN A 26 12.71 13.76 -1.58
C GLN A 26 14.11 14.22 -1.16
N GLU A 27 14.69 13.59 -0.13
CA GLU A 27 16.02 13.91 0.39
C GLU A 27 17.17 13.17 -0.34
N MET A 28 16.86 12.18 -1.18
CA MET A 28 17.87 11.41 -1.93
C MET A 28 18.38 12.17 -3.16
N GLN A 29 19.66 11.93 -3.46
CA GLN A 29 20.29 12.37 -4.70
C GLN A 29 19.73 11.59 -5.89
N ASP A 30 19.53 12.27 -7.03
CA ASP A 30 18.76 11.74 -8.17
C ASP A 30 19.30 10.39 -8.70
N TYR A 31 20.61 10.16 -8.68
CA TYR A 31 21.22 8.91 -9.16
C TYR A 31 20.93 7.69 -8.26
N LEU A 32 20.50 7.89 -7.01
CA LEU A 32 20.04 6.83 -6.11
C LEU A 32 18.51 6.69 -6.11
N ARG A 33 17.80 7.68 -6.66
CA ARG A 33 16.34 7.78 -6.61
C ARG A 33 15.67 6.76 -7.53
N THR A 34 16.18 6.54 -8.74
CA THR A 34 15.51 5.72 -9.77
C THR A 34 15.21 4.28 -9.33
N SER A 35 16.15 3.61 -8.66
CA SER A 35 15.94 2.23 -8.19
C SER A 35 14.92 2.18 -7.04
N GLN A 36 14.91 3.19 -6.18
CA GLN A 36 13.99 3.30 -5.06
C GLN A 36 12.57 3.71 -5.51
N GLU A 37 12.45 4.56 -6.53
CA GLU A 37 11.17 4.87 -7.17
C GLU A 37 10.54 3.63 -7.83
N LEU A 38 11.37 2.80 -8.47
CA LEU A 38 10.91 1.53 -9.02
C LEU A 38 10.40 0.61 -7.91
N ALA A 39 11.14 0.45 -6.82
CA ALA A 39 10.69 -0.33 -5.66
C ALA A 39 9.38 0.23 -5.08
N LEU A 40 9.29 1.55 -4.89
CA LEU A 40 8.09 2.23 -4.41
C LEU A 40 6.89 2.00 -5.34
N SER A 41 7.10 1.93 -6.65
CA SER A 41 6.05 1.65 -7.62
C SER A 41 5.44 0.25 -7.45
N PHE A 42 6.24 -0.74 -7.02
CA PHE A 42 5.74 -2.07 -6.70
C PHE A 42 4.91 -2.04 -5.41
N CYS A 43 5.39 -1.37 -4.36
CA CYS A 43 4.63 -1.20 -3.11
C CYS A 43 3.27 -0.54 -3.36
N LYS A 44 3.21 0.50 -4.20
CA LYS A 44 1.95 1.15 -4.59
C LYS A 44 0.99 0.23 -5.34
N LYS A 45 1.49 -0.65 -6.21
CA LYS A 45 0.67 -1.65 -6.91
C LYS A 45 0.12 -2.71 -5.96
N GLU A 46 0.94 -3.14 -5.01
CA GLU A 46 0.53 -4.10 -3.98
C GLU A 46 -0.56 -3.49 -3.08
N LEU A 47 -0.38 -2.24 -2.64
CA LEU A 47 -1.39 -1.49 -1.89
C LEU A 47 -2.71 -1.42 -2.65
N ALA A 48 -2.69 -1.03 -3.93
CA ALA A 48 -3.89 -0.95 -4.75
C ALA A 48 -4.61 -2.31 -4.89
N THR A 49 -3.84 -3.40 -4.94
CA THR A 49 -4.39 -4.76 -4.98
C THR A 49 -5.10 -5.10 -3.67
N LEU A 50 -4.46 -4.80 -2.53
CA LEU A 50 -5.05 -5.02 -1.20
C LEU A 50 -6.32 -4.17 -0.98
N GLU A 51 -6.31 -2.91 -1.41
CA GLU A 51 -7.48 -2.02 -1.37
C GLU A 51 -8.64 -2.57 -2.21
N GLN A 52 -8.34 -3.09 -3.40
CA GLN A 52 -9.34 -3.72 -4.25
C GLN A 52 -9.94 -4.99 -3.61
N GLU A 53 -9.11 -5.82 -2.98
CA GLU A 53 -9.58 -7.00 -2.23
C GLU A 53 -10.46 -6.59 -1.04
N TYR A 54 -10.09 -5.52 -0.34
CA TYR A 54 -10.87 -4.99 0.77
C TYR A 54 -12.26 -4.51 0.33
N ILE A 55 -12.34 -3.82 -0.81
CA ILE A 55 -13.62 -3.40 -1.41
C ILE A 55 -14.48 -4.62 -1.77
N LYS A 56 -13.90 -5.64 -2.42
CA LYS A 56 -14.63 -6.88 -2.78
C LYS A 56 -15.20 -7.58 -1.55
N LEU A 57 -14.44 -7.64 -0.46
CA LEU A 57 -14.92 -8.20 0.81
C LEU A 57 -16.06 -7.36 1.40
N PHE A 58 -15.97 -6.03 1.31
CA PHE A 58 -17.02 -5.12 1.75
C PHE A 58 -18.32 -5.29 0.96
N GLU A 59 -18.23 -5.40 -0.36
CA GLU A 59 -19.38 -5.64 -1.25
C GLU A 59 -20.00 -7.03 -1.04
N SER A 60 -19.16 -8.05 -0.79
CA SER A 60 -19.63 -9.40 -0.50
C SER A 60 -20.40 -9.51 0.82
N ASP A 61 -20.09 -8.65 1.80
CA ASP A 61 -20.83 -8.55 3.06
C ASP A 61 -22.18 -7.82 2.90
N LEU A 62 -22.29 -6.90 1.94
CA LEU A 62 -23.54 -6.15 1.66
C LEU A 62 -24.60 -6.97 0.91
N HIS A 63 -24.18 -8.05 0.24
CA HIS A 63 -25.05 -8.92 -0.56
C HIS A 63 -25.36 -10.27 0.10
N LYS A 64 -25.00 -10.45 1.37
CA LYS A 64 -25.37 -11.60 2.21
C LYS A 64 -26.61 -11.31 3.04
#